data_AF-A0A9R0XRS0-F1
#
_entry.id   AF-A0A9R0XRS0-F1
#
_cell.length_a   1.000
_cell.length_b   1.000
_cell.length_c   1.000
_cell.angle_alpha   90.00
_cell.angle_beta   90.00
_cell.angle_gamma   90.00
#
_symmetry.space_group_name_H-M   'P 1'
#
loop_
_entity.id
_entity.type
_entity.pdbx_description
1 polymer ?
#
loop_
_entity_poly.entity_id
_entity_poly.type
_entity_poly.pdbx_seq_one_letter_code
_entity_poly.pdbx_strand_id
1 'polypeptide(L)'
;MAASVEPRQSSFGRLDAPATSPPARSGASNGIRRRADSPVRGCGFPPLISPPRKTLVEEEEEDEDDEEPEEDWREAYGSQLQLEVEPSTRDPRDEGTADAWIDRNPSLIRLTGKHPLNCEPPLARLMHHGFITPAPLHYVRNHGAVPRGDWATWTVEVTGLVRRPARLTMDELSTAFPAAELPATLVCAGNRRKEQNMVQQTVGFNWGAAGVSTSVWRGARLRDVLLRCGIMSSKKGQALNVCFEGAEDLPGGGGSKYGTSVTREWALDPSRDILLAYAQNGEQLLPDHGYPVRVLIPGCIGGRMVKWLRRIVVTPAESDNYYHFRDNRVLPSHVDAELANAEAWWYRPEYIINELNTNSVITTPGHDEILPINAFTTQRAYTIKGYAYSEEGHASGGDARRR
;
A
#
# COMPACT_ATOMS: atom_id res chain seq x y z
N MET A 1 -10.47 12.01 3.90
CA MET A 1 -9.32 12.20 4.81
C MET A 1 -9.29 13.65 5.22
N ALA A 2 -9.41 13.97 6.50
CA ALA A 2 -9.21 15.34 6.95
C ALA A 2 -7.69 15.60 7.01
N ALA A 3 -7.20 16.75 6.55
CA ALA A 3 -5.90 17.25 6.98
C ALA A 3 -6.05 18.77 7.18
N SER A 4 -5.33 19.29 8.17
CA SER A 4 -5.53 20.60 8.81
C SER A 4 -5.46 21.78 7.83
N VAL A 5 -6.33 22.77 8.00
CA VAL A 5 -6.42 24.01 7.18
C VAL A 5 -5.90 25.21 7.98
N GLU A 6 -5.09 26.06 7.35
CA GLU A 6 -5.06 27.51 7.63
C GLU A 6 -5.71 28.25 6.45
N PRO A 7 -6.60 29.23 6.69
CA PRO A 7 -7.38 29.87 5.64
C PRO A 7 -6.59 30.98 4.93
N ARG A 8 -6.44 30.87 3.60
CA ARG A 8 -6.21 32.03 2.74
C ARG A 8 -7.55 32.58 2.25
N GLN A 9 -7.80 33.84 2.53
CA GLN A 9 -8.97 34.60 2.11
C GLN A 9 -9.03 34.72 0.58
N SER A 10 -10.15 34.32 -0.01
CA SER A 10 -10.59 34.81 -1.31
C SER A 10 -12.09 35.03 -1.28
N SER A 11 -12.48 36.29 -1.38
CA SER A 11 -13.83 36.82 -1.43
C SER A 11 -14.53 36.47 -2.73
N PHE A 12 -15.67 35.76 -2.69
CA PHE A 12 -16.71 35.86 -3.71
C PHE A 12 -18.10 35.59 -3.11
N GLY A 13 -19.09 36.30 -3.66
CA GLY A 13 -20.33 36.70 -3.01
C GLY A 13 -21.45 35.66 -2.92
N ARG A 14 -22.35 35.93 -1.97
CA ARG A 14 -23.62 35.25 -1.70
C ARG A 14 -24.56 35.23 -2.90
N LEU A 15 -25.25 34.11 -3.08
CA LEU A 15 -26.57 34.06 -3.71
C LEU A 15 -27.52 33.22 -2.83
N ASP A 16 -28.72 33.76 -2.63
CA ASP A 16 -29.73 33.32 -1.68
C ASP A 16 -30.47 32.02 -2.07
N ALA A 17 -31.00 31.34 -1.07
CA ALA A 17 -31.84 30.15 -1.17
C ALA A 17 -33.33 30.50 -1.41
N PRO A 18 -34.12 29.56 -1.95
CA PRO A 18 -35.55 29.55 -1.68
C PRO A 18 -35.99 28.31 -0.89
N ALA A 19 -36.87 28.56 0.07
CA ALA A 19 -37.62 27.59 0.84
C ALA A 19 -38.79 26.99 0.03
N THR A 20 -39.17 25.74 0.32
CA THR A 20 -40.52 25.29 0.73
C THR A 20 -40.69 23.78 0.50
N SER A 21 -41.27 23.10 1.49
CA SER A 21 -41.59 21.66 1.51
C SER A 21 -43.07 21.43 1.19
N PRO A 22 -43.44 20.27 0.62
CA PRO A 22 -44.78 19.68 0.83
C PRO A 22 -44.74 18.18 1.21
N PRO A 23 -45.89 17.58 1.62
CA PRO A 23 -45.95 16.71 2.80
C PRO A 23 -45.99 15.19 2.54
N ALA A 24 -45.86 14.44 3.64
CA ALA A 24 -45.91 12.99 3.74
C ALA A 24 -47.28 12.37 3.36
N ARG A 25 -47.24 11.20 2.73
CA ARG A 25 -48.37 10.25 2.62
C ARG A 25 -47.92 8.81 2.90
N SER A 26 -48.82 8.11 3.56
CA SER A 26 -48.74 6.77 4.14
C SER A 26 -48.94 5.62 3.14
N GLY A 27 -48.32 4.48 3.46
CA GLY A 27 -48.80 3.11 3.33
C GLY A 27 -49.45 2.61 2.03
N ALA A 28 -48.74 1.73 1.31
CA ALA A 28 -49.34 0.55 0.67
C ALA A 28 -48.26 -0.50 0.37
N SER A 29 -48.49 -1.71 0.85
CA SER A 29 -47.79 -2.93 0.45
C SER A 29 -48.09 -3.27 -1.01
N ASN A 30 -47.07 -3.63 -1.80
CA ASN A 30 -47.28 -4.40 -3.01
C ASN A 30 -46.04 -5.25 -3.32
N GLY A 31 -46.23 -6.56 -3.29
CA GLY A 31 -45.20 -7.57 -3.55
C GLY A 31 -44.70 -7.52 -4.99
N ILE A 32 -43.39 -7.59 -5.14
CA ILE A 32 -42.73 -7.74 -6.44
C ILE A 32 -42.85 -9.20 -6.85
N ARG A 33 -43.67 -9.46 -7.89
CA ARG A 33 -43.74 -10.73 -8.61
C ARG A 33 -42.38 -11.04 -9.24
N ARG A 34 -41.78 -12.19 -8.89
CA ARG A 34 -40.60 -12.74 -9.59
C ARG A 34 -40.97 -13.03 -11.04
N ARG A 35 -40.29 -12.38 -11.99
CA ARG A 35 -40.22 -12.88 -13.37
C ARG A 35 -39.21 -14.02 -13.40
N ALA A 36 -39.72 -15.24 -13.45
CA ALA A 36 -38.99 -16.39 -13.97
C ALA A 36 -38.97 -16.24 -15.49
N ASP A 37 -37.80 -15.92 -16.05
CA ASP A 37 -37.34 -16.24 -17.41
C ASP A 37 -36.15 -15.31 -17.73
N SER A 38 -34.96 -15.76 -17.34
CA SER A 38 -33.69 -15.18 -17.79
C SER A 38 -32.78 -16.33 -18.24
N PRO A 39 -32.42 -16.43 -19.53
CA PRO A 39 -31.56 -17.49 -20.03
C PRO A 39 -30.11 -17.04 -19.92
N VAL A 40 -29.54 -17.00 -18.72
CA VAL A 40 -28.08 -16.86 -18.55
C VAL A 40 -27.49 -18.27 -18.51
N ARG A 41 -27.26 -18.83 -19.70
CA ARG A 41 -26.29 -19.92 -19.85
C ARG A 41 -24.90 -19.37 -19.53
N GLY A 42 -24.15 -20.15 -18.77
CA GLY A 42 -22.89 -19.78 -18.12
C GLY A 42 -21.90 -19.05 -19.03
N CYS A 43 -21.53 -17.85 -18.59
CA CYS A 43 -20.31 -17.19 -19.00
C CYS A 43 -19.17 -17.86 -18.21
N GLY A 44 -18.50 -18.85 -18.83
CA GLY A 44 -17.22 -19.34 -18.34
C GLY A 44 -16.20 -18.22 -18.50
N PHE A 45 -15.89 -17.52 -17.39
CA PHE A 45 -14.73 -16.65 -17.34
C PHE A 45 -13.47 -17.50 -17.46
N PRO A 46 -12.42 -17.07 -18.19
CA PRO A 46 -11.10 -17.66 -18.02
C PRO A 46 -10.68 -17.48 -16.55
N PRO A 47 -10.05 -18.49 -15.91
CA PRO A 47 -9.67 -18.37 -14.52
C PRO A 47 -8.68 -17.20 -14.36
N LEU A 48 -8.93 -16.35 -13.37
CA LEU A 48 -7.87 -15.54 -12.80
C LEU A 48 -6.83 -16.52 -12.24
N ILE A 49 -5.59 -16.43 -12.71
CA ILE A 49 -4.51 -17.28 -12.21
C ILE A 49 -4.21 -16.78 -10.79
N SER A 50 -4.80 -17.45 -9.80
CA SER A 50 -4.35 -17.39 -8.42
C SER A 50 -2.94 -17.97 -8.31
N PRO A 51 -2.13 -17.56 -7.32
CA PRO A 51 -0.85 -18.21 -7.04
C PRO A 51 -1.06 -19.74 -6.86
N PRO A 52 -0.03 -20.56 -7.15
CA PRO A 52 -0.12 -22.01 -6.99
C PRO A 52 -0.58 -22.37 -5.57
N ARG A 53 -1.54 -23.31 -5.50
CA ARG A 53 -2.08 -23.82 -4.23
C ARG A 53 -1.04 -24.71 -3.57
N LYS A 54 -0.70 -24.43 -2.30
CA LYS A 54 -0.07 -25.44 -1.44
C LYS A 54 -1.08 -26.55 -1.15
N THR A 55 -0.92 -27.71 -1.78
CA THR A 55 -1.54 -28.96 -1.33
C THR A 55 -0.77 -29.44 -0.11
N LEU A 56 -1.36 -29.31 1.08
CA LEU A 56 -0.90 -30.03 2.25
C LEU A 56 -1.24 -31.51 2.05
N VAL A 57 -0.21 -32.33 1.81
CA VAL A 57 -0.30 -33.77 1.93
C VAL A 57 0.03 -34.09 3.39
N GLU A 58 -0.95 -34.66 4.10
CA GLU A 58 -0.72 -35.26 5.41
C GLU A 58 -0.08 -36.64 5.19
N GLU A 59 1.25 -36.75 5.25
CA GLU A 59 1.93 -38.04 5.43
C GLU A 59 3.04 -37.90 6.47
N GLU A 60 3.06 -38.87 7.39
CA GLU A 60 3.98 -38.98 8.53
C GLU A 60 5.36 -39.50 8.08
N GLU A 61 6.41 -38.91 8.66
CA GLU A 61 7.80 -39.38 8.86
C GLU A 61 8.59 -40.00 7.68
N GLU A 62 9.64 -39.28 7.21
CA GLU A 62 11.06 -39.69 7.28
C GLU A 62 11.96 -38.58 6.69
N ASP A 63 13.14 -38.37 7.30
CA ASP A 63 14.13 -37.36 6.92
C ASP A 63 14.73 -37.63 5.52
N GLU A 64 14.36 -36.82 4.51
CA GLU A 64 15.23 -36.47 3.38
C GLU A 64 15.09 -34.96 3.14
N ASP A 65 16.24 -34.27 3.00
CA ASP A 65 16.35 -32.86 2.61
C ASP A 65 15.81 -32.68 1.17
N ASP A 66 14.49 -32.75 1.00
CA ASP A 66 13.82 -32.30 -0.21
C ASP A 66 13.69 -30.78 -0.13
N GLU A 67 14.77 -30.07 -0.53
CA GLU A 67 14.66 -28.68 -0.94
C GLU A 67 13.71 -28.63 -2.15
N GLU A 68 12.40 -28.45 -1.89
CA GLU A 68 11.45 -28.08 -2.94
C GLU A 68 12.06 -26.88 -3.69
N PRO A 69 12.22 -26.97 -5.03
CA PRO A 69 12.87 -25.89 -5.77
C PRO A 69 12.11 -24.60 -5.53
N GLU A 70 12.80 -23.56 -5.02
CA GLU A 70 12.23 -22.21 -4.90
C GLU A 70 11.60 -21.86 -6.25
N GLU A 71 10.26 -21.84 -6.33
CA GLU A 71 9.56 -21.49 -7.57
C GLU A 71 10.00 -20.09 -7.98
N ASP A 72 10.83 -19.99 -9.02
CA ASP A 72 11.26 -18.71 -9.55
C ASP A 72 10.01 -17.99 -10.05
N TRP A 73 9.65 -16.89 -9.40
CA TRP A 73 8.50 -16.08 -9.80
C TRP A 73 8.65 -15.59 -11.25
N ARG A 74 9.89 -15.50 -11.77
CA ARG A 74 10.13 -15.22 -13.19
C ARG A 74 9.72 -16.38 -14.07
N GLU A 75 9.72 -17.62 -13.62
CA GLU A 75 9.13 -18.73 -14.37
C GLU A 75 7.60 -18.70 -14.27
N ALA A 76 7.06 -18.47 -13.06
CA ALA A 76 5.63 -18.42 -12.81
C ALA A 76 4.92 -17.27 -13.56
N TYR A 77 5.56 -16.11 -13.66
CA TYR A 77 5.01 -14.92 -14.32
C TYR A 77 5.68 -14.60 -15.67
N GLY A 78 6.83 -15.18 -15.99
CA GLY A 78 7.77 -14.72 -17.03
C GLY A 78 7.22 -14.55 -18.42
N SER A 79 6.35 -15.45 -18.86
CA SER A 79 5.72 -15.33 -20.18
C SER A 79 4.84 -14.08 -20.33
N GLN A 80 4.48 -13.44 -19.21
CA GLN A 80 3.63 -12.25 -19.15
C GLN A 80 4.34 -11.03 -18.55
N LEU A 81 5.58 -11.18 -18.05
CA LEU A 81 6.35 -10.09 -17.45
C LEU A 81 6.80 -9.11 -18.53
N GLN A 82 6.26 -7.89 -18.50
CA GLN A 82 6.76 -6.76 -19.29
C GLN A 82 7.45 -5.80 -18.34
N LEU A 83 8.70 -6.11 -17.96
CA LEU A 83 9.45 -5.30 -16.99
C LEU A 83 10.32 -4.22 -17.65
N GLU A 84 10.52 -4.29 -18.96
CA GLU A 84 11.21 -3.26 -19.71
C GLU A 84 10.44 -1.94 -19.64
N VAL A 85 11.12 -0.89 -19.23
CA VAL A 85 10.58 0.46 -19.10
C VAL A 85 11.64 1.45 -19.56
N GLU A 86 11.24 2.63 -20.04
CA GLU A 86 12.19 3.67 -20.39
C GLU A 86 13.17 3.97 -19.24
N PRO A 87 14.46 4.21 -19.54
CA PRO A 87 15.45 4.49 -18.52
C PRO A 87 15.04 5.68 -17.65
N SER A 88 15.30 5.56 -16.35
CA SER A 88 15.20 6.70 -15.43
C SER A 88 16.20 7.79 -15.85
N THR A 89 15.77 9.04 -15.71
CA THR A 89 16.56 10.23 -16.08
C THR A 89 16.47 11.28 -14.98
N ARG A 90 17.43 12.21 -14.95
CA ARG A 90 17.31 13.40 -14.10
C ARG A 90 16.10 14.23 -14.52
N ASP A 91 15.22 14.51 -13.58
CA ASP A 91 14.09 15.42 -13.78
C ASP A 91 14.52 16.86 -13.45
N PRO A 92 14.41 17.82 -14.39
CA PRO A 92 14.75 19.22 -14.14
C PRO A 92 13.99 19.83 -12.95
N ARG A 93 12.81 19.31 -12.61
CA ARG A 93 12.04 19.77 -11.44
C ARG A 93 12.73 19.44 -10.12
N ASP A 94 13.62 18.45 -10.08
CA ASP A 94 14.38 18.10 -8.88
C ASP A 94 15.63 18.97 -8.68
N GLU A 95 16.01 19.79 -9.66
CA GLU A 95 17.14 20.71 -9.54
C GLU A 95 16.94 21.68 -8.36
N GLY A 96 17.99 21.78 -7.53
CA GLY A 96 17.96 22.57 -6.30
C GLY A 96 17.12 21.99 -5.16
N THR A 97 16.67 20.73 -5.27
CA THR A 97 16.07 19.98 -4.16
C THR A 97 17.08 19.03 -3.52
N ALA A 98 16.76 18.50 -2.34
CA ALA A 98 17.56 17.45 -1.70
C ALA A 98 17.62 16.14 -2.52
N ASP A 99 16.68 15.94 -3.44
CA ASP A 99 16.52 14.72 -4.25
C ASP A 99 17.13 14.85 -5.66
N ALA A 100 17.85 15.93 -5.98
CA ALA A 100 18.44 16.18 -7.31
C ALA A 100 19.44 15.11 -7.82
N TRP A 101 19.76 14.14 -6.97
CA TRP A 101 20.68 13.03 -7.25
C TRP A 101 19.97 11.75 -7.70
N ILE A 102 18.63 11.73 -7.70
CA ILE A 102 17.83 10.54 -8.01
C ILE A 102 17.31 10.66 -9.44
N ASP A 103 17.61 9.66 -10.26
CA ASP A 103 17.01 9.51 -11.57
C ASP A 103 15.64 8.84 -11.43
N ARG A 104 14.63 9.42 -12.10
CA ARG A 104 13.24 8.97 -12.03
C ARG A 104 12.71 8.69 -13.42
N ASN A 105 11.77 7.77 -13.51
CA ASN A 105 11.12 7.49 -14.77
C ASN A 105 10.35 8.75 -15.26
N PRO A 106 10.59 9.22 -16.50
CA PRO A 106 10.03 10.47 -16.99
C PRO A 106 8.52 10.42 -17.27
N SER A 107 7.92 9.24 -17.36
CA SER A 107 6.48 9.10 -17.62
C SER A 107 5.61 9.22 -16.37
N LEU A 108 6.21 9.20 -15.17
CA LEU A 108 5.49 9.37 -13.90
C LEU A 108 4.76 10.71 -13.83
N ILE A 109 3.49 10.66 -13.42
CA ILE A 109 2.65 11.83 -13.19
C ILE A 109 2.96 12.37 -11.79
N ARG A 110 3.69 13.49 -11.71
CA ARG A 110 3.96 14.16 -10.43
C ARG A 110 2.69 14.85 -9.91
N LEU A 111 2.26 14.43 -8.73
CA LEU A 111 1.15 15.00 -7.98
C LEU A 111 1.58 16.19 -7.12
N THR A 112 2.88 16.26 -6.84
CA THR A 112 3.55 17.39 -6.21
C THR A 112 4.18 18.29 -7.26
N GLY A 113 4.20 19.61 -7.02
CA GLY A 113 4.91 20.55 -7.90
C GLY A 113 6.42 20.28 -7.94
N LYS A 114 7.10 20.39 -6.79
CA LYS A 114 8.56 20.23 -6.71
C LYS A 114 8.98 19.14 -5.73
N HIS A 115 8.90 19.40 -4.43
CA HIS A 115 9.39 18.50 -3.37
C HIS A 115 8.48 18.59 -2.14
N PRO A 116 8.26 17.50 -1.38
CA PRO A 116 8.76 16.13 -1.59
C PRO A 116 8.09 15.44 -2.78
N LEU A 117 8.72 14.43 -3.38
CA LEU A 117 8.14 13.71 -4.52
C LEU A 117 6.92 12.90 -4.10
N ASN A 118 5.81 13.12 -4.79
CA ASN A 118 4.69 12.20 -4.83
C ASN A 118 4.22 12.06 -6.29
N CYS A 119 4.19 10.84 -6.81
CA CYS A 119 3.82 10.56 -8.19
C CYS A 119 3.14 9.21 -8.35
N GLU A 120 2.37 9.08 -9.42
CA GLU A 120 1.74 7.83 -9.86
C GLU A 120 2.07 7.56 -11.32
N PRO A 121 2.10 6.28 -11.76
CA PRO A 121 2.24 5.97 -13.17
C PRO A 121 0.98 6.37 -13.95
N PRO A 122 1.12 6.70 -15.25
CA PRO A 122 -0.05 6.77 -16.13
C PRO A 122 -0.80 5.44 -16.10
N LEU A 123 -2.12 5.47 -15.90
CA LEU A 123 -2.94 4.27 -15.70
C LEU A 123 -2.81 3.28 -16.87
N ALA A 124 -2.75 3.77 -18.11
CA ALA A 124 -2.52 2.94 -19.29
C ALA A 124 -1.14 2.26 -19.29
N ARG A 125 -0.10 2.93 -18.79
CA ARG A 125 1.24 2.35 -18.64
C ARG A 125 1.26 1.31 -17.53
N LEU A 126 0.65 1.60 -16.37
CA LEU A 126 0.51 0.62 -15.29
C LEU A 126 -0.10 -0.69 -15.80
N MET A 127 -1.20 -0.61 -16.55
CA MET A 127 -1.89 -1.79 -17.09
C MET A 127 -1.15 -2.47 -18.23
N HIS A 128 -0.30 -1.75 -18.98
CA HIS A 128 0.53 -2.33 -20.03
C HIS A 128 1.49 -3.37 -19.46
N HIS A 129 2.10 -3.07 -18.31
CA HIS A 129 3.10 -3.96 -17.68
C HIS A 129 2.49 -5.19 -16.97
N GLY A 130 1.17 -5.27 -16.86
CA GLY A 130 0.48 -6.44 -16.32
C GLY A 130 0.59 -6.56 -14.80
N PHE A 131 0.78 -7.80 -14.32
CA PHE A 131 0.70 -8.11 -12.88
C PHE A 131 1.85 -7.52 -12.07
N ILE A 132 3.07 -7.46 -12.61
CA ILE A 132 4.23 -6.89 -11.91
C ILE A 132 4.59 -5.55 -12.53
N THR A 133 4.52 -4.50 -11.71
CA THR A 133 4.94 -3.14 -12.08
C THR A 133 6.48 -3.03 -12.05
N PRO A 134 7.12 -2.50 -13.11
CA PRO A 134 8.53 -2.18 -13.10
C PRO A 134 8.87 -1.24 -11.95
N ALA A 135 9.99 -1.47 -11.23
CA ALA A 135 10.37 -0.67 -10.07
C ALA A 135 10.49 0.85 -10.37
N PRO A 136 11.04 1.29 -11.53
CA PRO A 136 11.06 2.71 -11.89
C PRO A 136 9.68 3.34 -12.10
N LEU A 137 8.65 2.53 -12.36
CA LEU A 137 7.27 2.98 -12.61
C LEU A 137 6.35 2.82 -11.38
N HIS A 138 6.82 2.10 -10.35
CA HIS A 138 6.10 1.92 -9.10
C HIS A 138 5.83 3.28 -8.43
N TYR A 139 4.58 3.53 -8.01
CA TYR A 139 4.19 4.84 -7.48
C TYR A 139 5.08 5.29 -6.30
N VAL A 140 5.37 6.59 -6.20
CA VAL A 140 6.21 7.12 -5.12
C VAL A 140 5.39 8.02 -4.21
N ARG A 141 5.45 7.75 -2.91
CA ARG A 141 4.93 8.63 -1.86
C ARG A 141 6.06 8.91 -0.87
N ASN A 142 6.55 10.15 -0.83
CA ASN A 142 7.52 10.62 0.16
C ASN A 142 6.93 11.77 1.00
N HIS A 143 7.11 11.72 2.32
CA HIS A 143 6.77 12.81 3.23
C HIS A 143 7.86 13.89 3.30
N GLY A 144 9.09 13.57 2.91
CA GLY A 144 10.25 14.47 2.92
C GLY A 144 11.31 14.06 1.89
N ALA A 145 12.53 14.53 2.10
CA ALA A 145 13.67 14.21 1.26
C ALA A 145 14.07 12.74 1.40
N VAL A 146 14.57 12.16 0.32
CA VAL A 146 15.05 10.78 0.29
C VAL A 146 16.42 10.69 0.96
N PRO A 147 16.58 9.89 2.03
CA PRO A 147 17.88 9.62 2.62
C PRO A 147 18.83 8.96 1.63
N ARG A 148 20.11 9.36 1.66
CA ARG A 148 21.18 8.69 0.92
C ARG A 148 21.62 7.45 1.68
N GLY A 149 20.97 6.33 1.39
CA GLY A 149 21.37 5.01 1.89
C GLY A 149 22.66 4.51 1.26
N ASP A 150 23.40 3.69 2.01
CA ASP A 150 24.58 2.97 1.54
C ASP A 150 24.58 1.59 2.21
N TRP A 151 24.56 0.52 1.40
CA TRP A 151 24.48 -0.87 1.87
C TRP A 151 25.56 -1.19 2.90
N ALA A 152 26.80 -0.77 2.65
CA ALA A 152 27.95 -1.15 3.45
C ALA A 152 27.93 -0.53 4.86
N THR A 153 27.28 0.62 5.03
CA THR A 153 27.27 1.38 6.29
C THR A 153 25.90 1.43 6.95
N TRP A 154 24.83 1.02 6.24
CA TRP A 154 23.49 1.01 6.80
C TRP A 154 23.32 -0.07 7.86
N THR A 155 22.65 0.30 8.94
CA THR A 155 22.29 -0.63 10.01
C THR A 155 20.87 -0.39 10.49
N VAL A 156 20.22 -1.47 10.93
CA VAL A 156 18.90 -1.47 11.57
C VAL A 156 19.05 -1.89 13.03
N GLU A 157 18.61 -1.03 13.94
CA GLU A 157 18.62 -1.32 15.37
C GLU A 157 17.35 -2.05 15.79
N VAL A 158 17.49 -3.14 16.55
CA VAL A 158 16.38 -3.84 17.22
C VAL A 158 16.54 -3.67 18.72
N THR A 159 15.59 -2.97 19.35
CA THR A 159 15.69 -2.53 20.76
C THR A 159 14.36 -2.64 21.51
N GLY A 160 14.30 -2.09 22.73
CA GLY A 160 13.13 -2.14 23.60
C GLY A 160 13.03 -3.47 24.35
N LEU A 161 11.85 -4.07 24.35
CA LEU A 161 11.54 -5.29 25.08
C LEU A 161 11.99 -6.56 24.35
N VAL A 162 13.31 -6.65 24.16
CA VAL A 162 14.03 -7.79 23.58
C VAL A 162 15.17 -8.21 24.51
N ARG A 163 15.48 -9.50 24.58
CA ARG A 163 16.56 -10.00 25.46
C ARG A 163 17.95 -9.67 24.94
N ARG A 164 18.11 -9.58 23.61
CA ARG A 164 19.38 -9.34 22.92
C ARG A 164 19.18 -8.20 21.92
N PRO A 165 19.24 -6.93 22.36
CA PRO A 165 19.26 -5.81 21.43
C PRO A 165 20.40 -5.98 20.42
N ALA A 166 20.14 -5.60 19.17
CA ALA A 166 21.08 -5.80 18.07
C ALA A 166 21.12 -4.58 17.17
N ARG A 167 22.26 -4.39 16.50
CA ARG A 167 22.40 -3.47 15.37
C ARG A 167 22.82 -4.35 14.19
N LEU A 168 21.88 -4.62 13.30
CA LEU A 168 22.07 -5.52 12.17
C LEU A 168 22.60 -4.73 10.96
N THR A 169 23.69 -5.18 10.35
CA THR A 169 24.13 -4.67 9.04
C THR A 169 23.22 -5.18 7.92
N MET A 170 23.33 -4.59 6.73
CA MET A 170 22.61 -5.10 5.57
C MET A 170 23.06 -6.52 5.18
N ASP A 171 24.34 -6.84 5.31
CA ASP A 171 24.86 -8.19 5.06
C ASP A 171 24.31 -9.20 6.08
N GLU A 172 24.22 -8.85 7.36
CA GLU A 172 23.60 -9.71 8.37
C GLU A 172 22.10 -9.90 8.09
N LEU A 173 21.39 -8.84 7.71
CA LEU A 173 19.97 -8.94 7.34
C LEU A 173 19.73 -9.82 6.11
N SER A 174 20.62 -9.79 5.11
CA SER A 174 20.44 -10.54 3.87
C SER A 174 20.93 -11.99 3.94
N THR A 175 21.89 -12.31 4.83
CA THR A 175 22.53 -13.63 4.86
C THR A 175 22.26 -14.45 6.13
N ALA A 176 21.93 -13.82 7.26
CA ALA A 176 21.74 -14.53 8.53
C ALA A 176 20.29 -15.01 8.76
N PHE A 177 19.38 -14.69 7.84
CA PHE A 177 17.96 -15.05 7.92
C PHE A 177 17.53 -15.71 6.59
N PRO A 178 16.65 -16.73 6.63
CA PRO A 178 16.01 -17.23 5.43
C PRO A 178 15.32 -16.09 4.69
N ALA A 179 15.65 -15.92 3.41
CA ALA A 179 15.00 -14.92 2.58
C ALA A 179 13.58 -15.39 2.25
N ALA A 180 12.62 -14.49 2.35
CA ALA A 180 11.29 -14.68 1.80
C ALA A 180 11.15 -13.80 0.56
N GLU A 181 10.55 -14.35 -0.49
CA GLU A 181 10.27 -13.63 -1.73
C GLU A 181 8.80 -13.81 -2.11
N LEU A 182 8.07 -12.71 -2.28
CA LEU A 182 6.63 -12.76 -2.57
C LEU A 182 6.13 -11.54 -3.36
N PRO A 183 5.12 -11.71 -4.24
CA PRO A 183 4.42 -10.59 -4.85
C PRO A 183 3.54 -9.87 -3.81
N ALA A 184 3.67 -8.55 -3.71
CA ALA A 184 2.79 -7.72 -2.90
C ALA A 184 2.37 -6.46 -3.64
N THR A 185 1.06 -6.19 -3.61
CA THR A 185 0.46 -4.94 -4.07
C THR A 185 0.53 -3.90 -2.96
N LEU A 186 1.24 -2.81 -3.22
CA LEU A 186 1.26 -1.64 -2.34
C LEU A 186 0.15 -0.68 -2.79
N VAL A 187 -0.58 -0.14 -1.83
CA VAL A 187 -1.65 0.82 -2.08
C VAL A 187 -1.50 2.01 -1.14
N CYS A 188 -1.49 3.22 -1.70
CA CYS A 188 -1.57 4.43 -0.91
C CYS A 188 -2.99 4.56 -0.34
N ALA A 189 -3.13 4.88 0.95
CA ALA A 189 -4.44 5.24 1.52
C ALA A 189 -5.11 6.39 0.73
N GLY A 190 -4.30 7.26 0.12
CA GLY A 190 -4.74 8.39 -0.69
C GLY A 190 -5.18 8.05 -2.11
N ASN A 191 -5.08 6.80 -2.55
CA ASN A 191 -5.49 6.39 -3.89
C ASN A 191 -6.94 6.86 -4.17
N ARG A 192 -7.19 7.41 -5.35
CA ARG A 192 -8.47 8.00 -5.79
C ARG A 192 -8.96 9.22 -5.00
N ARG A 193 -8.10 9.89 -4.21
CA ARG A 193 -8.49 11.13 -3.49
C ARG A 193 -9.00 12.22 -4.43
N LYS A 194 -8.48 12.30 -5.67
CA LYS A 194 -8.93 13.31 -6.64
C LYS A 194 -10.45 13.24 -6.87
N GLU A 195 -11.04 12.04 -6.88
CA GLU A 195 -12.50 11.87 -7.02
C GLU A 195 -13.27 12.49 -5.85
N GLN A 196 -12.78 12.33 -4.62
CA GLN A 196 -13.37 12.99 -3.43
C GLN A 196 -13.24 14.51 -3.53
N ASN A 197 -12.09 15.00 -3.99
CA ASN A 197 -11.85 16.44 -4.15
C ASN A 197 -12.72 17.10 -5.23
N MET A 198 -13.27 16.33 -6.18
CA MET A 198 -14.28 16.84 -7.11
C MET A 198 -15.64 17.09 -6.44
N VAL A 199 -15.92 16.45 -5.30
CA VAL A 199 -17.14 16.66 -4.51
C VAL A 199 -16.92 17.74 -3.46
N GLN A 200 -15.88 17.59 -2.65
CA GLN A 200 -15.49 18.54 -1.61
C GLN A 200 -13.98 18.53 -1.46
N GLN A 201 -13.36 19.70 -1.58
CA GLN A 201 -11.90 19.84 -1.50
C GLN A 201 -11.39 19.41 -0.11
N THR A 202 -10.39 18.54 -0.11
CA THR A 202 -9.65 18.08 1.07
C THR A 202 -8.17 18.44 0.94
N VAL A 203 -7.46 18.40 2.07
CA VAL A 203 -6.00 18.56 2.10
C VAL A 203 -5.35 17.21 1.77
N GLY A 204 -4.46 17.20 0.79
CA GLY A 204 -3.71 16.03 0.36
C GLY A 204 -3.51 16.00 -1.15
N PHE A 205 -2.60 15.15 -1.62
CA PHE A 205 -2.33 15.03 -3.05
C PHE A 205 -3.53 14.45 -3.80
N ASN A 206 -3.80 15.01 -4.98
CA ASN A 206 -4.85 14.60 -5.90
C ASN A 206 -4.46 13.33 -6.66
N TRP A 207 -4.25 12.22 -5.94
CA TRP A 207 -4.06 10.91 -6.56
C TRP A 207 -5.24 10.59 -7.46
N GLY A 208 -4.94 10.21 -8.70
CA GLY A 208 -5.85 9.49 -9.56
C GLY A 208 -6.02 8.06 -9.07
N ALA A 209 -6.20 7.14 -10.01
CA ALA A 209 -6.43 5.73 -9.73
C ALA A 209 -5.15 4.88 -9.84
N ALA A 210 -3.96 5.48 -9.74
CA ALA A 210 -2.69 4.78 -9.90
C ALA A 210 -1.78 4.94 -8.66
N GLY A 211 -2.34 5.31 -7.50
CA GLY A 211 -1.68 5.19 -6.20
C GLY A 211 -1.58 3.74 -5.72
N VAL A 212 -1.24 2.82 -6.63
CA VAL A 212 -1.17 1.37 -6.46
C VAL A 212 -0.11 0.81 -7.41
N SER A 213 0.67 -0.16 -6.95
CA SER A 213 1.65 -0.89 -7.77
C SER A 213 1.96 -2.24 -7.13
N THR A 214 2.25 -3.24 -7.96
CA THR A 214 2.56 -4.60 -7.51
C THR A 214 4.00 -4.92 -7.86
N SER A 215 4.75 -5.48 -6.92
CA SER A 215 6.14 -5.89 -7.15
C SER A 215 6.40 -7.19 -6.40
N VAL A 216 7.42 -7.93 -6.83
CA VAL A 216 7.97 -9.03 -6.04
C VAL A 216 8.99 -8.47 -5.06
N TRP A 217 8.88 -8.80 -3.79
CA TRP A 217 9.72 -8.26 -2.73
C TRP A 217 10.49 -9.37 -2.06
N ARG A 218 11.80 -9.16 -1.87
CA ARG A 218 12.68 -10.10 -1.15
C ARG A 218 13.21 -9.46 0.13
N GLY A 219 13.19 -10.23 1.22
CA GLY A 219 13.62 -9.74 2.52
C GLY A 219 13.69 -10.79 3.61
N ALA A 220 14.25 -10.41 4.76
CA ALA A 220 14.17 -11.22 5.98
C ALA A 220 12.78 -11.06 6.61
N ARG A 221 12.18 -12.13 7.14
CA ARG A 221 10.91 -12.04 7.87
C ARG A 221 11.13 -11.30 9.19
N LEU A 222 10.31 -10.29 9.47
CA LEU A 222 10.35 -9.53 10.73
C LEU A 222 10.25 -10.47 11.95
N ARG A 223 9.38 -11.49 11.85
CA ARG A 223 9.21 -12.54 12.86
C ARG A 223 10.54 -13.15 13.27
N ASP A 224 11.36 -13.56 12.31
CA ASP A 224 12.60 -14.29 12.56
C ASP A 224 13.65 -13.37 13.20
N VAL A 225 13.72 -12.11 12.76
CA VAL A 225 14.55 -11.08 13.39
C VAL A 225 14.17 -10.85 14.85
N LEU A 226 12.87 -10.73 15.15
CA LEU A 226 12.37 -10.54 16.52
C LEU A 226 12.63 -11.76 17.41
N LEU A 227 12.44 -12.98 16.88
CA LEU A 227 12.74 -14.22 17.59
C LEU A 227 14.24 -14.35 17.88
N ARG A 228 15.10 -14.02 16.90
CA ARG A 228 16.55 -13.98 17.07
C ARG A 228 16.98 -13.01 18.18
N CYS A 229 16.38 -11.82 18.22
CA CYS A 229 16.62 -10.83 19.29
C CYS A 229 15.98 -11.25 20.64
N GLY A 230 15.19 -12.32 20.67
CA GLY A 230 14.56 -12.84 21.88
C GLY A 230 13.50 -11.89 22.41
N ILE A 231 12.54 -11.52 21.56
CA ILE A 231 11.40 -10.68 21.93
C ILE A 231 10.72 -11.17 23.22
N MET A 232 10.50 -10.26 24.18
CA MET A 232 9.96 -10.59 25.50
C MET A 232 8.50 -11.09 25.42
N SER A 233 8.00 -11.68 26.49
CA SER A 233 6.62 -12.18 26.56
C SER A 233 5.60 -11.05 26.58
N SER A 234 4.43 -11.28 26.00
CA SER A 234 3.25 -10.41 26.13
C SER A 234 2.60 -10.48 27.53
N LYS A 235 3.00 -11.44 28.38
CA LYS A 235 2.46 -11.57 29.75
C LYS A 235 2.64 -10.26 30.51
N LYS A 236 1.59 -9.86 31.24
CA LYS A 236 1.48 -8.57 31.96
C LYS A 236 1.58 -7.33 31.05
N GLY A 237 1.27 -7.46 29.75
CA GLY A 237 1.12 -6.32 28.84
C GLY A 237 2.42 -5.60 28.48
N GLN A 238 3.56 -6.30 28.55
CA GLN A 238 4.87 -5.65 28.35
C GLN A 238 5.21 -5.51 26.86
N ALA A 239 5.41 -6.59 26.11
CA ALA A 239 5.71 -6.52 24.67
C ALA A 239 4.41 -6.70 23.88
N LEU A 240 3.74 -5.61 23.48
CA LEU A 240 2.46 -5.67 22.76
C LEU A 240 2.52 -5.06 21.36
N ASN A 241 3.51 -4.22 21.08
CA ASN A 241 3.65 -3.50 19.82
C ASN A 241 5.09 -3.55 19.31
N VAL A 242 5.22 -3.41 17.99
CA VAL A 242 6.49 -3.29 17.29
C VAL A 242 6.46 -1.98 16.52
N CYS A 243 7.22 -1.00 16.98
CA CYS A 243 7.34 0.32 16.38
C CYS A 243 8.50 0.34 15.38
N PHE A 244 8.28 1.02 14.26
CA PHE A 244 9.25 1.22 13.19
C PHE A 244 9.55 2.71 13.05
N GLU A 245 10.82 3.05 12.82
CA GLU A 245 11.28 4.40 12.58
C GLU A 245 12.19 4.44 11.34
N GLY A 246 11.88 5.35 10.42
CA GLY A 246 12.68 5.63 9.23
C GLY A 246 13.89 6.52 9.52
N ALA A 247 14.61 6.92 8.49
CA ALA A 247 15.78 7.78 8.62
C ALA A 247 15.46 9.27 8.41
N GLU A 248 14.36 9.57 7.71
CA GLU A 248 14.03 10.92 7.27
C GLU A 248 13.85 11.89 8.43
N ASP A 249 14.22 13.15 8.23
CA ASP A 249 13.85 14.24 9.10
C ASP A 249 12.68 15.00 8.46
N LEU A 250 11.51 14.97 9.11
CA LEU A 250 10.28 15.48 8.56
C LEU A 250 9.74 16.67 9.36
N PRO A 251 9.03 17.62 8.73
CA PRO A 251 8.53 18.81 9.42
C PRO A 251 7.42 18.51 10.45
N GLY A 252 6.73 17.38 10.32
CA GLY A 252 5.66 16.98 11.24
C GLY A 252 6.18 16.66 12.64
N GLY A 253 5.35 16.86 13.66
CA GLY A 253 5.69 16.50 15.03
C GLY A 253 6.85 17.29 15.64
N GLY A 254 7.18 18.47 15.11
CA GLY A 254 8.30 19.26 15.58
C GLY A 254 9.67 18.76 15.12
N GLY A 255 9.76 18.18 13.92
CA GLY A 255 11.01 17.61 13.40
C GLY A 255 11.12 16.09 13.59
N SER A 256 10.00 15.37 13.61
CA SER A 256 9.99 13.93 13.86
C SER A 256 10.41 13.11 12.64
N LYS A 257 10.91 11.90 12.88
CA LYS A 257 11.12 10.90 11.83
C LYS A 257 9.80 10.29 11.39
N TYR A 258 9.75 9.66 10.21
CA TYR A 258 8.58 8.85 9.88
C TYR A 258 8.53 7.62 10.78
N GLY A 259 7.39 7.33 11.38
CA GLY A 259 7.24 6.18 12.24
C GLY A 259 5.80 5.72 12.41
N THR A 260 5.65 4.44 12.70
CA THR A 260 4.37 3.77 12.91
C THR A 260 4.59 2.47 13.67
N SER A 261 3.54 1.70 13.93
CA SER A 261 3.65 0.41 14.59
C SER A 261 2.66 -0.60 14.05
N VAL A 262 2.94 -1.86 14.32
CA VAL A 262 1.97 -2.98 14.27
C VAL A 262 1.89 -3.66 15.63
N THR A 263 0.85 -4.44 15.84
CA THR A 263 0.74 -5.28 17.04
C THR A 263 1.81 -6.37 17.02
N ARG A 264 2.19 -6.83 18.21
CA ARG A 264 3.05 -8.01 18.37
C ARG A 264 2.48 -9.23 17.66
N GLU A 265 1.17 -9.41 17.76
CA GLU A 265 0.46 -10.53 17.15
C GLU A 265 0.74 -10.55 15.65
N TRP A 266 0.57 -9.41 14.97
CA TRP A 266 0.86 -9.31 13.54
C TRP A 266 2.34 -9.54 13.23
N ALA A 267 3.24 -8.96 14.03
CA ALA A 267 4.68 -9.09 13.83
C ALA A 267 5.21 -10.53 14.00
N LEU A 268 4.49 -11.39 14.72
CA LEU A 268 4.87 -12.79 14.98
C LEU A 268 4.03 -13.82 14.24
N ASP A 269 2.95 -13.39 13.59
CA ASP A 269 2.08 -14.24 12.78
C ASP A 269 2.83 -14.66 11.50
N PRO A 270 3.14 -15.97 11.33
CA PRO A 270 3.84 -16.45 10.15
C PRO A 270 3.02 -16.31 8.86
N SER A 271 1.69 -16.16 8.94
CA SER A 271 0.83 -16.01 7.76
C SER A 271 0.78 -14.59 7.18
N ARG A 272 1.32 -13.60 7.91
CA ARG A 272 1.34 -12.19 7.47
C ARG A 272 2.53 -11.82 6.59
N ASP A 273 3.55 -12.67 6.54
CA ASP A 273 4.75 -12.47 5.74
C ASP A 273 5.33 -11.03 5.83
N ILE A 274 5.38 -10.45 7.04
CA ILE A 274 5.95 -9.11 7.23
C ILE A 274 7.46 -9.19 6.96
N LEU A 275 7.94 -8.44 5.97
CA LEU A 275 9.34 -8.45 5.54
C LEU A 275 10.08 -7.19 5.95
N LEU A 276 11.36 -7.35 6.28
CA LEU A 276 12.39 -6.33 6.12
C LEU A 276 12.95 -6.49 4.70
N ALA A 277 12.28 -5.87 3.75
CA ALA A 277 12.57 -6.00 2.32
C ALA A 277 13.80 -5.17 1.93
N TYR A 278 14.71 -5.80 1.19
CA TYR A 278 15.94 -5.19 0.66
C TYR A 278 16.09 -5.37 -0.86
N ALA A 279 15.19 -6.11 -1.50
CA ALA A 279 15.10 -6.23 -2.95
C ALA A 279 13.66 -6.07 -3.48
N GLN A 280 13.52 -5.56 -4.69
CA GLN A 280 12.28 -5.36 -5.43
C GLN A 280 12.47 -5.84 -6.88
N ASN A 281 11.64 -6.78 -7.33
CA ASN A 281 11.71 -7.44 -8.64
C ASN A 281 13.08 -8.07 -8.94
N GLY A 282 13.74 -8.62 -7.91
CA GLY A 282 15.05 -9.28 -8.00
C GLY A 282 16.26 -8.33 -7.98
N GLU A 283 16.05 -7.02 -7.93
CA GLU A 283 17.10 -6.01 -7.85
C GLU A 283 17.09 -5.32 -6.48
N GLN A 284 18.19 -4.66 -6.10
CA GLN A 284 18.20 -3.82 -4.89
C GLN A 284 17.13 -2.72 -4.99
N LEU A 285 16.57 -2.32 -3.84
CA LEU A 285 15.59 -1.24 -3.79
C LEU A 285 16.12 0.03 -4.47
N LEU A 286 15.24 0.73 -5.19
CA LEU A 286 15.55 2.08 -5.64
C LEU A 286 15.52 3.06 -4.45
N PRO A 287 16.23 4.20 -4.50
CA PRO A 287 16.24 5.20 -3.43
C PRO A 287 14.84 5.63 -2.98
N ASP A 288 13.95 5.97 -3.94
CA ASP A 288 12.57 6.37 -3.65
C ASP A 288 11.73 5.28 -2.99
N HIS A 289 12.13 4.01 -3.10
CA HIS A 289 11.42 2.83 -2.57
C HIS A 289 12.03 2.28 -1.28
N GLY A 290 12.99 2.99 -0.69
CA GLY A 290 13.48 2.71 0.67
C GLY A 290 14.86 2.08 0.74
N TYR A 291 15.70 2.19 -0.29
CA TYR A 291 17.06 1.67 -0.26
C TYR A 291 17.84 2.11 1.00
N PRO A 292 18.50 1.19 1.72
CA PRO A 292 18.68 -0.23 1.38
C PRO A 292 17.65 -1.19 1.98
N VAL A 293 16.76 -0.73 2.88
CA VAL A 293 15.78 -1.58 3.55
C VAL A 293 14.50 -0.85 3.95
N ARG A 294 13.36 -1.53 3.77
CA ARG A 294 12.05 -1.06 4.21
C ARG A 294 11.27 -2.16 4.94
N VAL A 295 10.25 -1.76 5.69
CA VAL A 295 9.19 -2.67 6.13
C VAL A 295 8.22 -2.90 4.96
N LEU A 296 7.76 -4.13 4.79
CA LEU A 296 6.69 -4.54 3.89
C LEU A 296 5.65 -5.33 4.67
N ILE A 297 4.37 -4.99 4.51
CA ILE A 297 3.25 -5.60 5.25
C ILE A 297 2.12 -5.92 4.27
N PRO A 298 2.10 -7.11 3.65
CA PRO A 298 1.04 -7.52 2.72
C PRO A 298 -0.37 -7.23 3.25
N GLY A 299 -1.26 -6.77 2.37
CA GLY A 299 -2.66 -6.44 2.72
C GLY A 299 -2.87 -5.11 3.46
N CYS A 300 -1.80 -4.43 3.89
CA CYS A 300 -1.90 -3.13 4.58
C CYS A 300 -1.67 -1.93 3.65
N ILE A 301 -2.16 -0.76 4.08
CA ILE A 301 -1.82 0.50 3.41
C ILE A 301 -0.31 0.76 3.43
N GLY A 302 0.21 1.39 2.37
CA GLY A 302 1.62 1.74 2.26
C GLY A 302 2.14 2.64 3.40
N GLY A 303 1.25 3.37 4.10
CA GLY A 303 1.61 4.17 5.28
C GLY A 303 2.06 3.36 6.51
N ARG A 304 1.86 2.03 6.53
CA ARG A 304 2.41 1.17 7.59
C ARG A 304 3.80 0.62 7.24
N MET A 305 4.22 0.76 5.98
CA MET A 305 5.40 0.13 5.42
C MET A 305 6.57 1.12 5.38
N VAL A 306 7.16 1.41 6.55
CA VAL A 306 8.23 2.40 6.73
C VAL A 306 9.40 2.13 5.80
N LYS A 307 9.78 3.14 5.01
CA LYS A 307 10.97 3.12 4.13
C LYS A 307 12.19 3.61 4.89
N TRP A 308 13.39 3.30 4.37
CA TRP A 308 14.66 3.72 4.95
C TRP A 308 14.73 3.38 6.44
N LEU A 309 14.39 2.12 6.76
CA LEU A 309 14.20 1.66 8.13
C LEU A 309 15.51 1.77 8.91
N ARG A 310 15.43 2.38 10.10
CA ARG A 310 16.57 2.51 11.03
C ARG A 310 16.36 1.81 12.34
N ARG A 311 15.14 1.80 12.87
CA ARG A 311 14.88 1.24 14.21
C ARG A 311 13.60 0.43 14.24
N ILE A 312 13.68 -0.68 14.95
CA ILE A 312 12.59 -1.56 15.35
C ILE A 312 12.61 -1.57 16.88
N VAL A 313 11.53 -1.12 17.50
CA VAL A 313 11.43 -1.01 18.96
C VAL A 313 10.23 -1.80 19.45
N VAL A 314 10.46 -2.78 20.32
CA VAL A 314 9.37 -3.55 20.93
C VAL A 314 8.90 -2.84 22.19
N THR A 315 7.61 -2.52 22.26
CA THR A 315 7.03 -1.63 23.28
C THR A 315 5.72 -2.16 23.85
N PRO A 316 5.27 -1.65 25.02
CA PRO A 316 3.92 -1.89 25.52
C PRO A 316 2.83 -1.14 24.75
N ALA A 317 3.12 0.08 24.31
CA ALA A 317 2.18 0.95 23.61
C ALA A 317 2.45 1.01 22.11
N GLU A 318 1.42 1.38 21.34
CA GLU A 318 1.58 1.74 19.92
C GLU A 318 2.51 2.94 19.74
N SER A 319 2.91 3.20 18.49
CA SER A 319 3.79 4.32 18.17
C SER A 319 3.16 5.65 18.57
N ASP A 320 3.90 6.47 19.32
CA ASP A 320 3.56 7.86 19.65
C ASP A 320 3.93 8.86 18.53
N ASN A 321 4.39 8.34 17.38
CA ASN A 321 4.86 9.15 16.28
C ASN A 321 3.74 10.03 15.69
N TYR A 322 4.09 11.27 15.33
CA TYR A 322 3.15 12.22 14.74
C TYR A 322 2.40 11.63 13.54
N TYR A 323 3.09 10.94 12.65
CA TYR A 323 2.50 10.36 11.43
C TYR A 323 1.65 9.11 11.70
N HIS A 324 1.79 8.48 12.87
CA HIS A 324 0.91 7.39 13.31
C HIS A 324 -0.48 7.90 13.71
N PHE A 325 -0.54 9.08 14.33
CA PHE A 325 -1.79 9.69 14.81
C PHE A 325 -2.41 10.68 13.83
N ARG A 326 -1.61 11.59 13.26
CA ARG A 326 -2.07 12.76 12.48
C ARG A 326 -2.13 12.51 10.96
N ASP A 327 -2.05 11.25 10.54
CA ASP A 327 -2.15 10.82 9.14
C ASP A 327 -2.84 9.46 9.06
N ASN A 328 -3.24 9.03 7.85
CA ASN A 328 -3.75 7.68 7.56
C ASN A 328 -4.92 7.20 8.45
N ARG A 329 -5.95 8.04 8.58
CA ARG A 329 -7.23 7.72 9.25
C ARG A 329 -8.44 8.01 8.36
N VAL A 330 -9.48 7.19 8.49
CA VAL A 330 -10.80 7.48 7.90
C VAL A 330 -11.72 7.98 9.00
N LEU A 331 -11.83 9.30 9.13
CA LEU A 331 -12.76 9.93 10.07
C LEU A 331 -14.20 9.90 9.49
N PRO A 332 -15.23 9.91 10.34
CA PRO A 332 -16.61 10.03 9.88
C PRO A 332 -16.84 11.28 9.03
N SER A 333 -17.77 11.21 8.07
CA SER A 333 -17.97 12.27 7.06
C SER A 333 -18.39 13.63 7.62
N HIS A 334 -18.96 13.68 8.83
CA HIS A 334 -19.32 14.93 9.50
C HIS A 334 -18.15 15.59 10.26
N VAL A 335 -17.00 14.92 10.34
CA VAL A 335 -15.82 15.40 11.07
C VAL A 335 -14.90 16.15 10.12
N ASP A 336 -14.88 17.47 10.25
CA ASP A 336 -13.91 18.33 9.57
C ASP A 336 -12.59 18.45 10.37
N ALA A 337 -11.66 19.26 9.86
CA ALA A 337 -10.36 19.45 10.49
C ALA A 337 -10.44 20.15 11.87
N GLU A 338 -11.36 21.09 12.04
CA GLU A 338 -11.54 21.84 13.28
C GLU A 338 -12.07 20.92 14.37
N LEU A 339 -13.13 20.17 14.07
CA LEU A 339 -13.71 19.18 14.97
C LEU A 339 -12.71 18.06 15.29
N ALA A 340 -11.98 17.58 14.28
CA ALA A 340 -10.97 16.53 14.47
C ALA A 340 -9.89 16.94 15.49
N ASN A 341 -9.49 18.21 15.46
CA ASN A 341 -8.51 18.78 16.38
C ASN A 341 -9.10 19.07 17.76
N ALA A 342 -10.29 19.68 17.82
CA ALA A 342 -10.94 20.08 19.07
C ALA A 342 -11.32 18.89 19.95
N GLU A 343 -11.76 17.78 19.34
CA GLU A 343 -12.25 16.58 20.05
C GLU A 343 -11.31 15.38 19.96
N ALA A 344 -10.05 15.62 19.60
CA ALA A 344 -8.99 14.61 19.55
C ALA A 344 -9.34 13.35 18.74
N TRP A 345 -10.08 13.49 17.64
CA TRP A 345 -10.49 12.37 16.78
C TRP A 345 -9.30 11.58 16.22
N TRP A 346 -8.16 12.25 16.02
CA TRP A 346 -6.90 11.67 15.61
C TRP A 346 -6.35 10.59 16.55
N TYR A 347 -6.81 10.54 17.80
CA TYR A 347 -6.33 9.59 18.81
C TYR A 347 -7.34 8.46 19.07
N ARG A 348 -8.45 8.41 18.33
CA ARG A 348 -9.46 7.35 18.46
C ARG A 348 -9.08 6.15 17.59
N PRO A 349 -8.79 4.98 18.19
CA PRO A 349 -8.19 3.84 17.49
C PRO A 349 -9.08 3.28 16.37
N GLU A 350 -10.40 3.37 16.49
CA GLU A 350 -11.35 2.86 15.48
C GLU A 350 -11.23 3.50 14.09
N TYR A 351 -10.55 4.63 13.94
CA TYR A 351 -10.36 5.29 12.64
C TYR A 351 -8.98 5.04 12.01
N ILE A 352 -8.12 4.27 12.67
CA ILE A 352 -6.81 3.91 12.14
C ILE A 352 -6.96 3.03 10.90
N ILE A 353 -6.23 3.33 9.82
CA ILE A 353 -6.19 2.46 8.65
C ILE A 353 -4.99 1.52 8.78
N ASN A 354 -5.24 0.22 8.85
CA ASN A 354 -4.20 -0.80 8.73
C ASN A 354 -4.40 -1.56 7.42
N GLU A 355 -5.41 -2.42 7.39
CA GLU A 355 -5.78 -3.24 6.23
C GLU A 355 -6.52 -2.42 5.15
N LEU A 356 -6.40 -2.88 3.91
CA LEU A 356 -7.00 -2.25 2.74
C LEU A 356 -8.48 -2.60 2.59
N ASN A 357 -9.33 -1.62 2.30
CA ASN A 357 -10.68 -1.93 1.85
C ASN A 357 -10.69 -2.51 0.42
N THR A 358 -11.78 -3.18 0.07
CA THR A 358 -12.01 -3.64 -1.31
C THR A 358 -12.11 -2.44 -2.26
N ASN A 359 -11.33 -2.48 -3.35
CA ASN A 359 -11.36 -1.47 -4.40
C ASN A 359 -11.25 -2.12 -5.78
N SER A 360 -11.78 -1.44 -6.79
CA SER A 360 -11.56 -1.79 -8.19
C SER A 360 -11.65 -0.55 -9.07
N VAL A 361 -10.96 -0.61 -10.21
CA VAL A 361 -10.89 0.49 -11.18
C VAL A 361 -10.95 -0.07 -12.58
N ILE A 362 -11.82 0.53 -13.41
CA ILE A 362 -11.83 0.32 -14.85
C ILE A 362 -10.73 1.19 -15.47
N THR A 363 -9.88 0.58 -16.28
CA THR A 363 -8.73 1.22 -16.92
C THR A 363 -8.84 1.22 -18.45
N THR A 364 -9.71 0.38 -19.00
CA THR A 364 -10.00 0.29 -20.44
C THR A 364 -11.51 0.08 -20.61
N PRO A 365 -12.24 0.96 -21.31
CA PRO A 365 -11.72 2.14 -22.03
C PRO A 365 -11.14 3.21 -21.10
N GLY A 366 -10.15 3.94 -21.59
CA GLY A 366 -9.58 5.09 -20.91
C GLY A 366 -10.53 6.28 -20.88
N HIS A 367 -10.25 7.26 -20.02
CA HIS A 367 -10.99 8.52 -19.99
C HIS A 367 -10.90 9.21 -21.36
N ASP A 368 -12.05 9.63 -21.89
CA ASP A 368 -12.23 10.21 -23.23
C ASP A 368 -11.79 9.32 -24.41
N GLU A 369 -11.59 8.01 -24.20
CA GLU A 369 -11.34 7.08 -25.30
C GLU A 369 -12.58 6.98 -26.20
N ILE A 370 -12.40 7.23 -27.50
CA ILE A 370 -13.46 7.13 -28.50
C ILE A 370 -13.46 5.72 -29.10
N LEU A 371 -14.56 4.99 -28.89
CA LEU A 371 -14.76 3.67 -29.48
C LEU A 371 -15.57 3.80 -30.78
N PRO A 372 -14.97 3.59 -31.97
CA PRO A 372 -15.70 3.73 -33.22
C PRO A 372 -16.72 2.60 -33.38
N ILE A 373 -17.95 2.94 -33.76
CA ILE A 373 -19.00 1.97 -34.07
C ILE A 373 -19.16 1.90 -35.59
N ASN A 374 -18.68 0.81 -36.21
CA ASN A 374 -18.74 0.58 -37.65
C ASN A 374 -18.91 -0.92 -37.97
N ALA A 375 -19.04 -1.25 -39.26
CA ALA A 375 -19.27 -2.63 -39.71
C ALA A 375 -18.17 -3.63 -39.26
N PHE A 376 -16.97 -3.15 -38.93
CA PHE A 376 -15.87 -3.98 -38.47
C PHE A 376 -15.84 -4.12 -36.94
N THR A 377 -16.04 -3.02 -36.20
CA THR A 377 -16.01 -3.03 -34.73
C THR A 377 -17.26 -3.64 -34.10
N THR A 378 -18.42 -3.54 -34.76
CA THR A 378 -19.66 -4.19 -34.31
C THR A 378 -19.62 -5.72 -34.40
N GLN A 379 -18.64 -6.28 -35.13
CA GLN A 379 -18.43 -7.72 -35.25
C GLN A 379 -17.38 -8.26 -34.25
N ARG A 380 -16.82 -7.40 -33.38
CA ARG A 380 -15.80 -7.78 -32.40
C ARG A 380 -16.22 -7.36 -31.00
N ALA A 381 -15.90 -8.19 -30.00
CA ALA A 381 -16.07 -7.81 -28.61
C ALA A 381 -15.04 -6.73 -28.22
N TYR A 382 -15.47 -5.75 -27.42
CA TYR A 382 -14.57 -4.82 -26.74
C TYR A 382 -14.25 -5.37 -25.35
N THR A 383 -12.96 -5.53 -25.03
CA THR A 383 -12.54 -6.08 -23.74
C THR A 383 -12.34 -4.95 -22.74
N ILE A 384 -13.25 -4.85 -21.77
CA ILE A 384 -13.10 -3.95 -20.62
C ILE A 384 -12.01 -4.53 -19.69
N LYS A 385 -11.10 -3.68 -19.22
CA LYS A 385 -10.00 -4.07 -18.33
C LYS A 385 -9.99 -3.19 -17.10
N GLY A 386 -9.35 -3.71 -16.05
CA GLY A 386 -9.23 -3.04 -14.78
C GLY A 386 -8.31 -3.79 -13.83
N TYR A 387 -8.20 -3.27 -12.62
CA TYR A 387 -7.60 -3.99 -11.49
C TYR A 387 -8.59 -4.01 -10.31
N ALA A 388 -8.40 -4.94 -9.40
CA ALA A 388 -9.08 -4.98 -8.11
C ALA A 388 -8.10 -5.44 -7.02
N TYR A 389 -8.35 -5.00 -5.78
CA TYR A 389 -7.62 -5.45 -4.60
C TYR A 389 -8.52 -5.41 -3.36
N SER A 390 -8.15 -6.17 -2.34
CA SER A 390 -8.77 -6.17 -1.00
C SER A 390 -7.71 -6.55 0.04
N GLU A 391 -8.10 -6.53 1.32
CA GLU A 391 -7.33 -7.01 2.48
C GLU A 391 -6.96 -8.50 2.41
N GLU A 392 -7.60 -9.31 1.57
CA GLU A 392 -7.69 -10.76 1.75
C GLU A 392 -6.40 -11.52 1.34
N GLY A 393 -5.40 -11.47 2.23
CA GLY A 393 -4.29 -12.43 2.33
C GLY A 393 -4.44 -13.38 3.53
N HIS A 394 -5.37 -13.11 4.46
CA HIS A 394 -5.69 -14.02 5.55
C HIS A 394 -6.70 -15.05 5.11
N ALA A 395 -6.20 -16.21 4.68
CA ALA A 395 -6.92 -17.46 4.92
C ALA A 395 -7.02 -17.68 6.43
N SER A 396 -7.86 -16.90 7.11
CA SER A 396 -8.48 -17.37 8.35
C SER A 396 -9.14 -18.71 7.99
N GLY A 397 -8.99 -19.72 8.86
CA GLY A 397 -9.42 -21.10 8.62
C GLY A 397 -10.93 -21.34 8.46
N GLY A 398 -11.65 -20.41 7.83
CA GLY A 398 -13.03 -20.54 7.39
C GLY A 398 -13.11 -20.57 5.86
N ASP A 399 -13.01 -21.79 5.30
CA ASP A 399 -13.67 -22.21 4.07
C ASP A 399 -13.71 -21.21 2.89
N ALA A 400 -12.55 -20.82 2.36
CA ALA A 400 -12.43 -20.27 1.00
C ALA A 400 -12.57 -21.35 -0.09
N ARG A 401 -13.49 -22.32 0.05
CA ARG A 401 -13.82 -23.32 -1.00
C ARG A 401 -15.03 -22.94 -1.86
N ARG A 402 -15.62 -21.76 -1.68
CA ARG A 402 -16.75 -21.34 -2.53
C ARG A 402 -16.73 -19.84 -2.79
N ARG A 403 -16.21 -19.45 -3.96
CA ARG A 403 -16.85 -18.49 -4.86
C ARG A 403 -16.21 -18.54 -6.24
#